data_AF-A0A210PJN9-F1
#
_entry.id   AF-A0A210PJN9-F1
#
_cell.length_a   1.000
_cell.length_b   1.000
_cell.length_c   1.000
_cell.angle_alpha   90.00
_cell.angle_beta   90.00
_cell.angle_gamma   90.00
#
_symmetry.space_group_name_H-M   'P 1'
#
loop_
_entity.id
_entity.type
_entity.pdbx_description
1 polymer ?
#
loop_
_entity_poly.entity_id
_entity_poly.type
_entity_poly.pdbx_seq_one_letter_code
_entity_poly.pdbx_strand_id
1 'polypeptide(L)'
;MANQMLKIAFLYSRAKRFNCTMIYNVSRLQFLAEPFWNNSIDLVLIPRTGIDVECFVTIEDEKDCGFDPKLDVSFPADTLYIGYFQSWVHFKDYDKEIRQIFRFVSSVMENARKSMLNIIGQPNACINLEVQERGHLGKPILKPSWI
;
A
#
# COMPACT_ATOMS: atom_id res chain seq x y z
N MET A 1 -0.30 4.74 9.84
CA MET A 1 0.57 4.65 8.64
C MET A 1 0.03 3.66 7.61
N ALA A 2 -0.15 2.38 7.97
CA ALA A 2 -0.64 1.33 7.05
C ALA A 2 -1.96 1.67 6.31
N ASN A 3 -2.97 2.18 7.03
CA ASN A 3 -4.27 2.55 6.43
C ASN A 3 -4.14 3.59 5.30
N GLN A 4 -3.17 4.50 5.40
CA GLN A 4 -2.97 5.54 4.39
C GLN A 4 -2.23 4.98 3.16
N MET A 5 -1.31 4.05 3.36
CA MET A 5 -0.67 3.31 2.26
C MET A 5 -1.70 2.50 1.48
N LEU A 6 -2.59 1.79 2.17
CA LEU A 6 -3.67 1.02 1.55
C LEU A 6 -4.63 1.93 0.77
N LYS A 7 -4.98 3.10 1.32
CA LYS A 7 -5.79 4.08 0.59
C LYS A 7 -5.12 4.56 -0.70
N ILE A 8 -3.82 4.86 -0.67
CA ILE A 8 -3.07 5.27 -1.88
C ILE A 8 -2.97 4.11 -2.88
N ALA A 9 -2.70 2.89 -2.41
CA ALA A 9 -2.66 1.69 -3.24
C ALA A 9 -4.00 1.44 -3.95
N PHE A 10 -5.10 1.60 -3.22
CA PHE A 10 -6.46 1.50 -3.75
C PHE A 10 -6.71 2.56 -4.83
N LEU A 11 -6.44 3.83 -4.52
CA LEU A 11 -6.64 4.93 -5.47
C LEU A 11 -5.78 4.77 -6.74
N TYR A 12 -4.54 4.31 -6.59
CA TYR A 12 -3.66 4.00 -7.71
C TYR A 12 -4.23 2.89 -8.59
N SER A 13 -4.64 1.77 -7.97
CA SER A 13 -5.23 0.63 -8.68
C SER A 13 -6.48 1.03 -9.44
N ARG A 14 -7.35 1.84 -8.81
CA ARG A 14 -8.57 2.37 -9.44
C ARG A 14 -8.23 3.28 -10.62
N ALA A 15 -7.35 4.25 -10.43
CA ALA A 15 -6.93 5.17 -11.48
C ALA A 15 -6.37 4.42 -12.69
N LYS A 16 -5.52 3.40 -12.46
CA LYS A 16 -4.99 2.54 -13.52
C LYS A 16 -6.05 1.70 -14.21
N ARG A 17 -6.93 1.04 -13.43
CA ARG A 17 -7.99 0.16 -13.96
C ARG A 17 -8.97 0.90 -14.87
N PHE A 18 -9.30 2.14 -14.53
CA PHE A 18 -10.30 2.93 -15.25
C PHE A 18 -9.70 4.05 -16.10
N ASN A 19 -8.37 4.09 -16.24
CA ASN A 19 -7.64 5.11 -17.00
C ASN A 19 -8.00 6.55 -16.56
N CYS A 20 -8.06 6.77 -15.25
CA CYS A 20 -8.38 8.07 -14.63
C CYS A 20 -7.15 8.70 -13.98
N THR A 21 -7.24 9.99 -13.66
CA THR A 21 -6.22 10.70 -12.88
C THR A 21 -6.49 10.55 -11.39
N MET A 22 -5.48 10.14 -10.63
CA MET A 22 -5.55 10.12 -9.17
C MET A 22 -5.23 11.50 -8.60
N ILE A 23 -6.09 12.06 -7.75
CA ILE A 23 -5.83 13.31 -7.02
C ILE A 23 -5.59 12.98 -5.55
N TYR A 24 -4.48 13.46 -4.99
CA TYR A 24 -4.17 13.26 -3.58
C TYR A 24 -3.46 14.48 -2.98
N ASN A 25 -3.77 14.79 -1.72
CA ASN A 25 -3.16 15.91 -1.02
C ASN A 25 -1.75 15.56 -0.50
N VAL A 26 -0.74 16.20 -1.06
CA VAL A 26 0.69 16.03 -0.74
C VAL A 26 1.03 16.28 0.73
N SER A 27 0.36 17.22 1.40
CA SER A 27 0.65 17.47 2.83
C SER A 27 0.26 16.27 3.70
N ARG A 28 -0.69 15.45 3.23
CA ARG A 28 -1.04 14.15 3.83
C ARG A 28 -0.15 12.99 3.38
N LEU A 29 0.92 13.24 2.63
CA LEU A 29 1.93 12.24 2.27
C LEU A 29 3.24 12.43 3.04
N GLN A 30 3.42 13.55 3.75
CA GLN A 30 4.66 13.85 4.47
C GLN A 30 5.05 12.76 5.48
N PHE A 31 4.08 12.11 6.14
CA PHE A 31 4.40 11.00 7.06
C PHE A 31 4.82 9.71 6.34
N LEU A 32 4.47 9.51 5.07
CA LEU A 32 4.98 8.39 4.26
C LEU A 32 6.35 8.72 3.66
N ALA A 33 6.72 10.00 3.60
CA ALA A 33 7.95 10.42 3.00
C ALA A 33 9.19 9.94 3.77
N GLU A 34 9.11 9.89 5.10
CA GLU A 34 10.26 9.47 5.92
C GLU A 34 10.71 8.02 5.64
N PRO A 35 9.84 7.00 5.62
CA PRO A 35 10.26 5.63 5.30
C PRO A 35 10.26 5.29 3.81
N PHE A 36 9.51 6.00 2.95
CA PHE A 36 9.27 5.57 1.55
C PHE A 36 9.63 6.60 0.47
N TRP A 37 10.11 7.81 0.80
CA TRP A 37 10.41 8.80 -0.22
C TRP A 37 11.69 8.46 -0.99
N ASN A 38 11.50 7.83 -2.14
CA ASN A 38 12.40 7.98 -3.27
C ASN A 38 11.64 8.84 -4.30
N ASN A 39 12.31 9.79 -4.96
CA ASN A 39 11.71 10.77 -5.89
C ASN A 39 11.02 10.15 -7.14
N SER A 40 10.69 8.86 -7.12
CA SER A 40 10.19 8.03 -8.22
C SER A 40 8.67 7.92 -8.29
N ILE A 41 7.95 8.62 -7.41
CA ILE A 41 6.49 8.58 -7.38
C ILE A 41 5.96 9.66 -8.34
N ASP A 42 5.79 9.30 -9.62
CA ASP A 42 5.04 10.06 -10.62
C ASP A 42 3.52 9.96 -10.35
N LEU A 43 3.12 10.25 -9.12
CA LEU A 43 1.72 10.56 -8.85
C LEU A 43 1.48 11.95 -9.44
N VAL A 44 0.46 12.08 -10.28
CA VAL A 44 -0.06 13.38 -10.72
C VAL A 44 -0.70 14.04 -9.50
N LEU A 45 0.15 14.54 -8.61
CA LEU A 45 -0.22 15.23 -7.40
C LEU A 45 -0.51 16.66 -7.82
N ILE A 46 -1.79 16.97 -8.08
CA ILE A 46 -2.17 18.34 -8.35
C ILE A 46 -2.09 19.10 -7.01
N PRO A 47 -1.14 20.03 -6.84
CA PRO A 47 -0.97 20.75 -5.59
C PRO A 47 -2.19 21.65 -5.35
N ARG A 48 -2.60 21.69 -4.09
CA ARG A 48 -3.93 22.12 -3.66
C ARG A 48 -4.05 23.66 -3.66
N THR A 49 -4.42 24.22 -4.80
CA THR A 49 -5.20 25.46 -4.92
C THR A 49 -6.06 25.34 -6.18
N GLY A 50 -7.37 25.11 -6.04
CA GLY A 50 -8.32 25.24 -7.17
C GLY A 50 -9.18 24.03 -7.53
N ILE A 51 -9.05 22.88 -6.87
CA ILE A 51 -10.00 21.77 -7.05
C ILE A 51 -11.04 21.83 -5.93
N ASP A 52 -12.26 22.19 -6.30
CA ASP A 52 -13.42 22.09 -5.42
C ASP A 52 -13.93 20.64 -5.43
N VAL A 53 -13.63 19.92 -4.35
CA VAL A 53 -14.03 18.52 -4.17
C VAL A 53 -15.47 18.39 -3.66
N GLU A 54 -16.16 19.50 -3.33
CA GLU A 54 -17.56 19.48 -2.87
C GLU A 54 -18.51 18.97 -3.97
N CYS A 55 -18.10 19.08 -5.23
CA CYS A 55 -18.85 18.59 -6.40
C CYS A 55 -18.60 17.11 -6.72
N PHE A 56 -17.69 16.43 -6.02
CA PHE A 56 -17.35 15.04 -6.33
C PHE A 56 -18.39 14.10 -5.76
N VAL A 57 -18.74 13.06 -6.52
CA VAL A 57 -19.57 11.98 -6.01
C VAL A 57 -18.80 11.27 -4.91
N THR A 58 -19.36 11.26 -3.70
CA THR A 58 -18.72 10.61 -2.55
C THR A 58 -19.05 9.12 -2.54
N ILE A 59 -18.02 8.30 -2.42
CA ILE A 59 -18.12 6.85 -2.25
C ILE A 59 -17.44 6.48 -0.94
N GLU A 60 -18.22 5.87 -0.06
CA GLU A 60 -17.76 5.38 1.23
C GLU A 60 -17.52 3.87 1.16
N ASP A 61 -16.42 3.43 1.77
CA ASP A 61 -16.13 2.02 1.99
C ASP A 61 -17.10 1.48 3.05
N GLU A 62 -18.09 0.71 2.63
CA GLU A 62 -19.08 0.10 3.53
C GLU A 62 -18.49 -1.11 4.31
N LYS A 63 -17.27 -1.55 3.98
CA LYS A 63 -16.66 -2.76 4.55
C LYS A 63 -15.23 -2.49 5.05
N ASP A 64 -15.13 -2.09 6.31
CA ASP A 64 -13.86 -1.77 6.99
C ASP A 64 -12.72 -2.79 6.77
N CYS A 65 -13.05 -4.09 6.61
CA CYS A 65 -12.09 -5.18 6.42
C CYS A 65 -12.46 -6.15 5.29
N GLY A 66 -13.21 -5.70 4.27
CA GLY A 66 -13.78 -6.61 3.27
C GLY A 66 -13.70 -6.09 1.85
N PHE A 67 -13.89 -7.00 0.89
CA PHE A 67 -14.08 -6.60 -0.51
C PHE A 67 -15.48 -6.04 -0.71
N ASP A 68 -15.57 -4.80 -1.18
CA ASP A 68 -16.81 -4.22 -1.68
C ASP A 68 -16.84 -4.24 -3.24
N PRO A 69 -17.70 -5.07 -3.86
CA PRO A 69 -17.83 -5.13 -5.32
C PRO A 69 -18.35 -3.84 -5.94
N LYS A 70 -19.03 -2.96 -5.19
CA LYS A 70 -19.44 -1.63 -5.68
C LYS A 70 -18.24 -0.75 -6.04
N LEU A 71 -17.08 -1.04 -5.46
CA LEU A 71 -15.84 -0.35 -5.76
C LEU A 71 -15.11 -0.90 -6.99
N ASP A 72 -15.69 -1.87 -7.72
CA ASP A 72 -15.10 -2.41 -8.95
C ASP A 72 -15.82 -1.98 -10.23
N VAL A 73 -16.77 -1.03 -10.12
CA VAL A 73 -17.44 -0.42 -11.27
C VAL A 73 -16.89 0.96 -11.57
N SER A 74 -16.85 1.32 -12.86
CA SER A 74 -16.48 2.67 -13.30
C SER A 74 -17.56 3.66 -12.92
N PHE A 75 -17.16 4.82 -12.42
CA PHE A 75 -18.05 5.95 -12.18
C PHE A 75 -17.80 7.01 -13.26
N PRO A 76 -18.84 7.52 -13.94
CA PRO A 76 -18.68 8.49 -15.02
C PRO A 76 -18.34 9.90 -14.52
N ALA A 77 -18.37 10.14 -13.21
CA ALA A 77 -18.14 11.43 -12.57
C ALA A 77 -16.89 11.42 -11.69
N ASP A 78 -16.33 12.60 -11.45
CA ASP A 78 -15.26 12.78 -10.47
C ASP A 78 -15.72 12.27 -9.09
N THR A 79 -14.87 11.45 -8.48
CA THR A 79 -15.25 10.64 -7.32
C THR A 79 -14.31 10.89 -6.14
N LEU A 80 -14.90 11.10 -4.96
CA LEU A 80 -14.21 11.19 -3.68
C LEU A 80 -14.36 9.89 -2.91
N TYR A 81 -13.25 9.23 -2.58
CA TYR A 81 -13.24 7.99 -1.81
C TYR A 81 -12.92 8.23 -0.32
N ILE A 82 -13.83 7.76 0.55
CA ILE A 82 -13.71 7.84 2.01
C ILE A 82 -13.77 6.40 2.57
N GLY A 83 -12.80 6.00 3.39
CA GLY A 83 -12.70 4.62 3.87
C GLY A 83 -11.28 4.11 4.05
N TYR A 84 -11.16 2.82 4.39
CA TYR A 84 -9.90 2.15 4.70
C TYR A 84 -9.38 1.25 3.56
N PHE A 85 -10.27 0.71 2.71
CA PHE A 85 -9.96 -0.01 1.48
C PHE A 85 -8.93 -1.14 1.66
N GLN A 86 -9.11 -1.97 2.69
CA GLN A 86 -8.07 -2.89 3.15
C GLN A 86 -8.00 -4.22 2.37
N SER A 87 -8.98 -4.51 1.51
CA SER A 87 -9.03 -5.77 0.79
C SER A 87 -7.96 -5.86 -0.31
N TRP A 88 -7.15 -6.93 -0.26
CA TRP A 88 -6.13 -7.22 -1.28
C TRP A 88 -6.67 -7.36 -2.69
N VAL A 89 -7.95 -7.74 -2.80
CA VAL A 89 -8.63 -7.92 -4.08
C VAL A 89 -8.64 -6.63 -4.89
N HIS A 90 -8.65 -5.47 -4.24
CA HIS A 90 -8.64 -4.18 -4.93
C HIS A 90 -7.35 -3.91 -5.69
N PHE A 91 -6.21 -4.48 -5.27
CA PHE A 91 -4.89 -4.17 -5.81
C PHE A 91 -4.15 -5.37 -6.40
N LYS A 92 -4.80 -6.54 -6.48
CA LYS A 92 -4.18 -7.79 -6.95
C LYS A 92 -3.51 -7.72 -8.33
N ASP A 93 -4.04 -6.89 -9.23
CA ASP A 93 -3.55 -6.79 -10.61
C ASP A 93 -2.42 -5.75 -10.77
N TYR A 94 -2.12 -5.01 -9.70
CA TYR A 94 -1.16 -3.88 -9.68
C TYR A 94 -0.16 -4.02 -8.54
N ASP A 95 0.00 -5.22 -7.99
CA ASP A 95 0.81 -5.47 -6.80
C ASP A 95 2.28 -5.11 -7.01
N LYS A 96 2.83 -5.40 -8.20
CA LYS A 96 4.21 -5.08 -8.58
C LYS A 96 4.45 -3.58 -8.60
N GLU A 97 3.56 -2.82 -9.21
CA GLU A 97 3.63 -1.36 -9.32
C GLU A 97 3.46 -0.73 -7.94
N ILE A 98 2.51 -1.21 -7.13
CA ILE A 98 2.30 -0.72 -5.77
C ILE A 98 3.53 -0.96 -4.88
N ARG A 99 4.20 -2.11 -5.03
CA ARG A 99 5.48 -2.37 -4.33
C ARG A 99 6.58 -1.41 -4.77
N GLN A 100 6.52 -0.85 -5.97
CA GLN A 100 7.46 0.18 -6.42
C GLN A 100 7.14 1.55 -5.81
N ILE A 101 5.87 1.86 -5.58
CA ILE A 101 5.43 3.08 -4.89
C ILE A 101 5.91 3.08 -3.43
N PHE A 102 5.81 1.93 -2.73
CA PHE A 102 6.18 1.81 -1.32
C PHE A 102 7.55 1.16 -1.10
N ARG A 103 8.59 1.68 -1.77
CA ARG A 103 9.97 1.23 -1.54
C ARG A 103 10.57 1.92 -0.33
N PHE A 104 11.13 1.13 0.59
CA PHE A 104 11.85 1.69 1.72
C PHE A 104 13.07 2.50 1.24
N VAL A 105 13.33 3.62 1.93
CA VAL A 105 14.56 4.39 1.74
C VAL A 105 15.79 3.55 2.10
N SER A 106 16.91 3.82 1.43
CA SER A 106 18.14 3.03 1.57
C SER A 106 18.66 2.93 3.01
N SER A 107 18.45 3.97 3.82
CA SER A 107 18.86 3.98 5.23
C SER A 107 18.10 2.95 6.08
N VAL A 108 16.79 2.82 5.86
CA VAL A 108 15.95 1.80 6.53
C VAL A 108 16.38 0.41 6.09
N MET A 109 16.61 0.21 4.79
CA MET A 109 17.09 -1.05 4.24
C MET A 109 18.45 -1.46 4.81
N GLU A 110 19.40 -0.51 4.90
CA GLU A 110 20.74 -0.77 5.42
C GLU A 110 20.74 -1.06 6.93
N ASN A 111 19.91 -0.36 7.70
CA ASN A 111 19.74 -0.63 9.13
C ASN A 111 19.13 -2.01 9.37
N ALA A 112 18.13 -2.40 8.58
CA ALA A 112 17.54 -3.74 8.63
C ALA A 112 18.59 -4.80 8.26
N ARG A 113 19.39 -4.57 7.23
CA ARG A 113 20.47 -5.47 6.80
C ARG A 113 21.51 -5.68 7.90
N LYS A 114 21.99 -4.61 8.54
CA LYS A 114 22.92 -4.68 9.68
C LYS A 114 22.33 -5.48 10.85
N SER A 115 21.06 -5.22 11.17
CA SER A 115 20.35 -5.94 12.24
C SER A 115 20.22 -7.43 11.93
N MET A 116 19.90 -7.78 10.68
CA MET A 116 19.84 -9.17 10.23
C MET A 116 21.21 -9.86 10.27
N LEU A 117 22.27 -9.19 9.83
CA LEU A 117 23.63 -9.74 9.90
C LEU A 117 24.09 -10.01 11.34
N ASN A 118 23.73 -9.15 12.28
CA ASN A 118 24.02 -9.35 13.70
C ASN A 118 23.28 -10.56 14.29
N ILE A 119 22.05 -10.85 13.82
CA ILE A 119 21.24 -11.98 14.29
C ILE A 119 21.70 -13.29 13.65
N ILE A 120 21.98 -13.28 12.35
CA ILE A 120 22.19 -14.48 11.54
C ILE A 120 23.67 -14.87 11.49
N GLY A 121 24.58 -13.96 11.85
CA GLY A 121 26.03 -14.22 11.95
C GLY A 121 26.74 -14.49 10.62
N GLN A 122 26.04 -14.56 9.49
CA GLN A 122 26.62 -14.80 8.16
C GLN A 122 25.92 -14.02 7.04
N PRO A 123 26.66 -13.57 6.03
CA PRO A 123 26.15 -12.73 4.94
C PRO A 123 25.26 -13.42 3.89
N ASN A 124 25.10 -14.75 3.93
CA ASN A 124 24.47 -15.52 2.84
C ASN A 124 23.26 -16.39 3.24
N ALA A 125 22.75 -16.28 4.46
CA ALA A 125 21.60 -17.08 4.88
C ALA A 125 20.28 -16.40 4.46
N CYS A 126 19.72 -16.83 3.33
CA CYS A 126 18.33 -16.54 2.96
C CYS A 126 17.40 -17.36 3.87
N ILE A 127 16.78 -16.72 4.84
CA ILE A 127 15.74 -17.36 5.66
C ILE A 127 14.39 -17.17 4.95
N ASN A 128 13.90 -18.22 4.29
CA ASN A 128 12.50 -18.28 3.87
C ASN A 128 11.64 -18.60 5.10
N LEU A 129 11.00 -17.57 5.65
CA LEU A 129 9.98 -17.73 6.68
C LEU A 129 8.64 -17.99 5.99
N GLU A 130 8.30 -19.26 5.79
CA GLU A 130 6.93 -19.63 5.43
C GLU A 130 6.05 -19.54 6.67
N VAL A 131 5.05 -18.66 6.64
CA VAL A 131 4.00 -18.63 7.65
C VAL A 131 3.00 -19.73 7.30
N GLN A 132 3.11 -20.87 7.97
CA GLN A 132 2.05 -21.88 7.96
C GLN A 132 0.86 -21.36 8.78
N GLU A 133 -0.23 -20.99 8.12
CA GLU A 133 -1.51 -20.76 8.80
C GLU A 133 -1.97 -22.07 9.44
N ARG A 134 -1.87 -22.17 10.76
CA ARG A 134 -2.61 -23.20 11.51
C ARG A 134 -4.00 -22.67 11.81
N GLY A 135 -5.01 -23.37 11.29
CA GLY A 135 -6.37 -23.27 11.78
C GLY A 135 -6.40 -23.43 13.30
N HIS A 136 -7.06 -22.47 13.96
CA HIS A 136 -7.49 -22.40 15.36
C HIS A 136 -6.55 -22.90 16.48
N LEU A 137 -6.21 -21.95 17.36
CA LEU A 137 -5.63 -22.12 18.70
C LEU A 137 -4.21 -22.74 18.76
N GLY A 138 -3.19 -21.93 18.48
CA GLY A 138 -1.82 -22.26 18.86
C GLY A 138 -0.83 -21.22 18.35
N LYS A 139 0.08 -20.76 19.22
CA LYS A 139 1.12 -19.77 18.89
C LYS A 139 1.90 -20.18 17.62
N PRO A 140 2.29 -19.23 16.76
CA PRO A 140 3.06 -19.53 15.56
C PRO A 140 4.42 -20.15 15.94
N ILE A 141 4.74 -21.30 15.33
CA ILE A 141 6.05 -21.94 15.45
C ILE A 141 6.83 -21.56 14.20
N LEU A 142 7.84 -20.69 14.37
CA LEU A 142 8.83 -20.42 13.33
C LEU A 142 9.70 -21.67 13.17
N LYS A 143 9.62 -22.34 12.02
CA LYS A 143 10.58 -23.38 11.65
C LYS A 143 11.52 -22.82 10.58
N PRO A 144 12.83 -22.70 10.86
CA PRO A 144 13.81 -22.45 9.81
C PRO A 144 13.86 -23.67 8.88
N SER A 145 13.77 -23.43 7.58
CA SER A 145 14.19 -24.40 6.56
C SER A 145 15.47 -23.88 5.91
N TRP A 146 16.43 -24.78 5.70
CA TRP A 146 17.72 -24.48 5.09
C TRP A 146 17.69 -25.04 3.66
N ILE A 147 18.01 -24.19 2.66
CA ILE A 147 18.25 -24.59 1.26
C ILE A 147 19.76 -24.58 1.03
#